data_AF-A0A1S3I1F8-F1
#
_entry.id   AF-A0A1S3I1F8-F1
#
_cell.length_a   1.000
_cell.length_b   1.000
_cell.length_c   1.000
_cell.angle_alpha   90.00
_cell.angle_beta   90.00
_cell.angle_gamma   90.00
#
_symmetry.space_group_name_H-M   'P 1'
#
loop_
_entity.id
_entity.type
_entity.pdbx_description
1 polymer ?
#
loop_
_entity_poly.entity_id
_entity_poly.type
_entity_poly.pdbx_seq_one_letter_code
_entity_poly.pdbx_strand_id
1 'polypeptide(L)'
;MKTLGFLLCCVVLTHGDLYITNPRGSNNRLNGNGREVRNNKRLFDSQNNNRGGYNVGEPMYYYEGSTLSIEWANQHSCADQNSNCELILQYMCDDKIRDGRTTGTIRDNQDSNTAFGMHEEWEHYLYCRTRQRNQGLFLADQNLGRNDARYTRQNAGGTKRGYECPEERDYYPYWHHSPWKDIVVMTNDVERCNYYQAESNNVKSRWSCVIDRNQLNRFYRRNIVIPDNREDCENFKIRGRAVGAQWTEFPAHGLPPPECIKAPWSRDNHNGNGIGGNFNTYDWVIPEGIAHEKCVLRMRYNISTNDYDSWNTDASFNTDSDTDGSKIDLSRTFNFPNKESAEARGYVFKNNPDVRVFPGLDVKLALAINTAQFGRTFQDRSHVFEIRQRPTELQSATIHNLNVRGKRGNNQQVYPAVEYDFVPNTLEINTNDFVHIQWTGSDRNPRNNAGNGRRGTDRNNMVVLKNKVYPEGTPGLAYGGLDVLGQYGANYPMHLDNVTRLIGASTETRAVLQKMALLAPPRYSGSMVLLDNAKAYYDVGPLQFGKEGVFHYMCTRNNAFTNRSQKGRIIVRDASSK
;
A
#
# COMPACT_ATOMS: atom_id res chain seq x y z
N MET A 1 10.84 50.96 15.10
CA MET A 1 9.83 50.24 14.29
C MET A 1 10.51 49.01 13.70
N LYS A 2 10.24 47.81 14.24
CA LYS A 2 10.74 46.54 13.70
C LYS A 2 9.60 45.92 12.91
N THR A 3 9.73 45.89 11.59
CA THR A 3 8.78 45.27 10.67
C THR A 3 8.83 43.76 10.86
N LEU A 4 7.75 43.20 11.41
CA LEU A 4 7.53 41.77 11.54
C LEU A 4 7.10 41.23 10.16
N GLY A 5 8.07 40.77 9.38
CA GLY A 5 7.81 40.09 8.10
C GLY A 5 7.26 38.69 8.36
N PHE A 6 5.96 38.51 8.20
CA PHE A 6 5.32 37.20 8.15
C PHE A 6 5.80 36.49 6.88
N LEU A 7 6.80 35.59 7.01
CA LEU A 7 7.13 34.67 5.93
C LEU A 7 6.01 33.63 5.87
N LEU A 8 5.12 33.82 4.90
CA LEU A 8 4.16 32.81 4.47
C LEU A 8 4.99 31.64 3.91
N CYS A 9 5.27 30.63 4.72
CA CYS A 9 5.76 29.35 4.21
C CYS A 9 4.70 28.83 3.23
N CYS A 10 4.99 28.94 1.94
CA CYS A 10 4.34 28.14 0.91
C CYS A 10 4.67 26.68 1.21
N VAL A 11 3.84 26.06 2.05
CA VAL A 11 3.75 24.60 2.16
C VAL A 11 3.31 24.14 0.79
N VAL A 12 4.29 23.79 -0.06
CA VAL A 12 4.02 23.01 -1.27
C VAL A 12 3.34 21.75 -0.76
N LEU A 13 2.04 21.65 -1.06
CA LEU A 13 1.20 20.50 -0.77
C LEU A 13 1.77 19.33 -1.58
N THR A 14 2.74 18.61 -1.03
CA THR A 14 3.07 17.28 -1.52
C THR A 14 1.86 16.39 -1.27
N HIS A 15 1.44 15.70 -2.31
CA HIS A 15 0.13 15.06 -2.39
C HIS A 15 0.15 13.61 -1.88
N GLY A 16 0.97 13.26 -0.89
CA GLY A 16 0.98 11.94 -0.26
C GLY A 16 1.48 10.81 -1.17
N ASP A 17 2.20 9.87 -0.57
CA ASP A 17 3.33 9.30 -1.31
C ASP A 17 3.22 7.81 -1.66
N LEU A 18 2.23 7.10 -1.11
CA LEU A 18 1.90 5.72 -1.48
C LEU A 18 0.39 5.44 -1.35
N TYR A 19 -0.19 4.84 -2.40
CA TYR A 19 -1.61 4.48 -2.48
C TYR A 19 -1.79 3.11 -3.12
N ILE A 20 -2.23 2.12 -2.34
CA ILE A 20 -2.63 0.82 -2.90
C ILE A 20 -3.99 1.00 -3.55
N THR A 21 -4.14 0.57 -4.80
CA THR A 21 -5.38 0.64 -5.58
C THR A 21 -6.08 -0.70 -5.71
N ASN A 22 -5.33 -1.81 -5.75
CA ASN A 22 -5.82 -3.18 -5.69
C ASN A 22 -4.89 -4.08 -4.87
N PRO A 23 -5.39 -4.93 -3.95
CA PRO A 23 -6.72 -4.88 -3.35
C PRO A 23 -6.97 -3.49 -2.72
N ARG A 24 -8.23 -3.11 -2.46
CA ARG A 24 -8.55 -1.72 -2.08
C ARG A 24 -7.74 -1.22 -0.88
N GLY A 25 -6.87 -0.24 -1.11
CA GLY A 25 -6.15 0.50 -0.07
C GLY A 25 -7.10 1.22 0.89
N SER A 26 -6.92 1.01 2.19
CA SER A 26 -7.71 1.65 3.22
C SER A 26 -7.24 3.07 3.45
N ASN A 27 -5.93 3.32 3.51
CA ASN A 27 -5.35 4.59 3.93
C ASN A 27 -6.04 5.22 5.17
N ASN A 28 -6.22 4.45 6.24
CA ASN A 28 -7.02 4.83 7.42
C ASN A 28 -8.51 5.15 7.15
N ARG A 29 -8.98 5.10 5.91
CA ARG A 29 -10.39 5.29 5.54
C ARG A 29 -11.21 4.05 5.94
N LEU A 30 -12.50 4.27 6.12
CA LEU A 30 -13.48 3.23 6.45
C LEU A 30 -14.82 3.57 5.80
N ASN A 31 -15.47 4.62 6.30
CA ASN A 31 -16.82 5.01 5.92
C ASN A 31 -17.03 6.53 6.07
N GLY A 32 -16.69 7.30 5.05
CA GLY A 32 -16.80 8.76 5.08
C GLY A 32 -17.44 9.37 3.83
N ASN A 33 -18.40 10.28 4.05
CA ASN A 33 -19.01 11.12 3.01
C ASN A 33 -18.19 12.38 2.66
N GLY A 34 -17.04 12.59 3.32
CA GLY A 34 -16.07 13.63 2.97
C GLY A 34 -14.99 13.10 2.03
N ARG A 35 -14.24 14.01 1.39
CA ARG A 35 -13.09 13.63 0.55
C ARG A 35 -11.92 13.13 1.40
N GLU A 36 -11.65 13.82 2.50
CA GLU A 36 -10.56 13.53 3.43
C GLU A 36 -10.83 12.30 4.31
N VAL A 37 -9.75 11.65 4.75
CA VAL A 37 -9.72 10.71 5.86
C VAL A 37 -10.11 11.46 7.14
N ARG A 38 -11.13 10.97 7.84
CA ARG A 38 -11.66 11.64 9.06
C ARG A 38 -10.68 11.60 10.25
N ASN A 39 -9.84 10.57 10.32
CA ASN A 39 -8.87 10.38 11.39
C ASN A 39 -7.66 9.62 10.84
N ASN A 40 -6.54 10.32 10.67
CA ASN A 40 -5.30 9.74 10.18
C ASN A 40 -4.50 8.95 11.22
N LYS A 41 -5.04 8.83 12.45
CA LYS A 41 -4.46 8.03 13.54
C LYS A 41 -5.25 6.74 13.76
N ARG A 42 -6.17 6.37 12.87
CA ARG A 42 -7.11 5.26 13.10
C ARG A 42 -6.39 3.91 13.25
N LEU A 43 -5.61 3.52 12.24
CA LEU A 43 -4.94 2.22 12.13
C LEU A 43 -3.42 2.34 12.12
N PHE A 44 -2.86 3.24 11.31
CA PHE A 44 -1.42 3.33 11.06
C PHE A 44 -1.01 4.73 10.59
N ASP A 45 0.28 5.00 10.55
CA ASP A 45 0.83 6.21 9.94
C ASP A 45 1.04 6.03 8.44
N SER A 46 0.09 6.48 7.64
CA SER A 46 0.25 6.39 6.19
C SER A 46 1.30 7.37 5.64
N GLN A 47 1.65 8.40 6.43
CA GLN A 47 2.50 9.52 6.01
C GLN A 47 2.02 10.20 4.71
N ASN A 48 0.72 10.10 4.39
CA ASN A 48 0.12 10.76 3.25
C ASN A 48 -0.82 11.89 3.66
N ASN A 49 -1.20 12.72 2.69
CA ASN A 49 -1.90 13.98 2.90
C ASN A 49 -3.40 13.82 3.26
N ASN A 50 -3.78 12.74 3.95
CA ASN A 50 -5.13 12.46 4.44
C ASN A 50 -6.24 12.40 3.35
N ARG A 51 -5.92 12.16 2.08
CA ARG A 51 -6.90 12.16 0.97
C ARG A 51 -7.07 10.85 0.20
N GLY A 52 -6.18 9.89 0.41
CA GLY A 52 -6.21 8.59 -0.26
C GLY A 52 -7.25 7.60 0.29
N GLY A 53 -7.16 6.37 -0.18
CA GLY A 53 -7.97 5.24 0.28
C GLY A 53 -9.40 5.21 -0.24
N TYR A 54 -10.03 4.06 -0.03
CA TYR A 54 -11.39 3.75 -0.49
C TYR A 54 -12.34 3.57 0.69
N ASN A 55 -13.62 3.86 0.47
CA ASN A 55 -14.64 3.25 1.33
C ASN A 55 -14.90 1.84 0.76
N VAL A 56 -15.25 0.89 1.63
CA VAL A 56 -15.57 -0.48 1.23
C VAL A 56 -16.93 -0.93 1.78
N GLY A 57 -17.47 -1.98 1.16
CA GLY A 57 -18.65 -2.71 1.59
C GLY A 57 -18.25 -3.97 2.37
N GLU A 58 -18.79 -5.11 1.97
CA GLU A 58 -18.39 -6.41 2.49
C GLU A 58 -16.95 -6.76 2.02
N PRO A 59 -16.16 -7.50 2.81
CA PRO A 59 -14.83 -7.98 2.42
C PRO A 59 -14.86 -8.78 1.12
N MET A 60 -13.79 -8.65 0.34
CA MET A 60 -13.50 -9.55 -0.78
C MET A 60 -12.77 -10.79 -0.27
N TYR A 61 -12.76 -11.87 -1.05
CA TYR A 61 -12.01 -13.08 -0.69
C TYR A 61 -11.17 -13.59 -1.86
N TYR A 62 -10.05 -14.23 -1.57
CA TYR A 62 -9.18 -14.79 -2.59
C TYR A 62 -8.89 -16.25 -2.28
N TYR A 63 -8.78 -17.10 -3.31
CA TYR A 63 -8.42 -18.50 -3.10
C TYR A 63 -6.91 -18.66 -2.94
N GLU A 64 -6.50 -19.60 -2.10
CA GLU A 64 -5.12 -20.09 -2.10
C GLU A 64 -4.68 -20.51 -3.51
N GLY A 65 -3.44 -20.21 -3.84
CA GLY A 65 -2.82 -20.41 -5.17
C GLY A 65 -3.39 -19.54 -6.30
N SER A 66 -4.35 -18.64 -6.02
CA SER A 66 -4.82 -17.68 -7.04
C SER A 66 -3.87 -16.50 -7.17
N THR A 67 -3.82 -15.90 -8.35
CA THR A 67 -2.98 -14.74 -8.64
C THR A 67 -3.76 -13.45 -8.41
N LEU A 68 -3.29 -12.62 -7.49
CA LEU A 68 -3.83 -11.30 -7.20
C LEU A 68 -2.89 -10.23 -7.75
N SER A 69 -3.33 -9.47 -8.75
CA SER A 69 -2.61 -8.30 -9.25
C SER A 69 -2.69 -7.14 -8.26
N ILE A 70 -1.63 -6.96 -7.48
CA ILE A 70 -1.50 -5.84 -6.55
C ILE A 70 -1.08 -4.63 -7.36
N GLU A 71 -1.85 -3.54 -7.28
CA GLU A 71 -1.56 -2.29 -8.00
C GLU A 71 -1.45 -1.12 -7.05
N TRP A 72 -0.49 -0.22 -7.30
CA TRP A 72 -0.29 0.97 -6.49
C TRP A 72 0.17 2.17 -7.33
N ALA A 73 0.12 3.32 -6.66
CA ALA A 73 0.72 4.57 -7.09
C ALA A 73 1.64 5.08 -5.98
N ASN A 74 2.85 5.52 -6.31
CA ASN A 74 3.76 6.18 -5.39
C ASN A 74 4.21 7.53 -5.96
N GLN A 75 4.04 8.62 -5.21
CA GLN A 75 4.22 9.98 -5.77
C GLN A 75 5.68 10.29 -6.09
N HIS A 76 6.59 9.94 -5.18
CA HIS A 76 8.02 10.07 -5.43
C HIS A 76 8.45 9.03 -6.46
N SER A 77 9.49 9.35 -7.23
CA SER A 77 10.03 8.41 -8.21
C SER A 77 10.59 7.15 -7.56
N CYS A 78 10.61 6.06 -8.31
CA CYS A 78 11.30 4.82 -7.95
C CYS A 78 11.98 4.25 -9.19
N ALA A 79 13.14 3.62 -9.03
CA ALA A 79 14.06 3.26 -10.11
C ALA A 79 14.36 4.39 -11.11
N ASP A 80 14.39 5.64 -10.62
CA ASP A 80 14.65 6.85 -11.40
C ASP A 80 15.94 7.55 -10.90
N GLN A 81 16.42 8.56 -11.63
CA GLN A 81 17.69 9.23 -11.38
C GLN A 81 17.76 9.98 -10.04
N ASN A 82 16.60 10.33 -9.48
CA ASN A 82 16.50 11.31 -8.40
C ASN A 82 16.29 10.69 -7.00
N SER A 83 16.09 9.37 -6.92
CA SER A 83 15.77 8.70 -5.66
C SER A 83 16.27 7.26 -5.60
N ASN A 84 16.76 6.87 -4.43
CA ASN A 84 16.83 5.46 -4.06
C ASN A 84 15.50 5.05 -3.47
N CYS A 85 15.05 3.84 -3.78
CA CYS A 85 13.82 3.32 -3.23
C CYS A 85 13.82 1.82 -3.02
N GLU A 86 13.01 1.43 -2.04
CA GLU A 86 12.59 0.07 -1.79
C GLU A 86 11.08 0.01 -1.58
N LEU A 87 10.42 -0.86 -2.32
CA LEU A 87 9.00 -1.17 -2.20
C LEU A 87 8.87 -2.58 -1.61
N ILE A 88 8.20 -2.70 -0.47
CA ILE A 88 8.08 -3.97 0.26
C ILE A 88 6.61 -4.33 0.40
N LEU A 89 6.22 -5.47 -0.16
CA LEU A 89 4.87 -6.02 -0.02
C LEU A 89 4.86 -7.11 1.05
N GLN A 90 3.86 -7.03 1.93
CA GLN A 90 3.71 -7.91 3.07
C GLN A 90 2.25 -8.20 3.35
N TYR A 91 1.99 -9.30 4.05
CA TYR A 91 0.66 -9.64 4.53
C TYR A 91 0.67 -10.08 5.99
N MET A 92 -0.50 -10.03 6.61
CA MET A 92 -0.74 -10.53 7.95
C MET A 92 -2.16 -11.10 8.00
N CYS A 93 -2.33 -12.24 8.66
CA CYS A 93 -3.63 -12.86 8.90
C CYS A 93 -3.74 -13.24 10.38
N ASP A 94 -4.83 -12.87 11.03
CA ASP A 94 -5.10 -13.13 12.45
C ASP A 94 -6.59 -12.87 12.78
N ASP A 95 -7.14 -13.63 13.73
CA ASP A 95 -8.53 -13.55 14.17
C ASP A 95 -8.96 -12.19 14.69
N LYS A 96 -8.03 -11.36 15.18
CA LYS A 96 -8.35 -10.05 15.72
C LYS A 96 -8.26 -8.93 14.68
N ILE A 97 -7.71 -9.18 13.49
CA ILE A 97 -7.61 -8.19 12.40
C ILE A 97 -9.01 -7.73 11.99
N ARG A 98 -9.20 -6.41 11.87
CA ARG A 98 -10.49 -5.83 11.52
C ARG A 98 -10.37 -4.38 11.09
N ASP A 99 -11.28 -3.98 10.22
CA ASP A 99 -11.54 -2.57 9.90
C ASP A 99 -12.36 -1.87 11.00
N GLY A 100 -13.15 -2.60 11.77
CA GLY A 100 -14.05 -2.01 12.77
C GLY A 100 -15.18 -1.20 12.12
N ARG A 101 -15.95 -0.48 12.96
CA ARG A 101 -17.20 0.20 12.56
C ARG A 101 -17.13 1.72 12.67
N THR A 102 -16.15 2.21 13.43
CA THR A 102 -15.96 3.63 13.72
C THR A 102 -14.65 4.14 13.14
N THR A 103 -14.55 5.46 12.99
CA THR A 103 -13.33 6.13 12.52
C THR A 103 -12.40 6.56 13.67
N GLY A 104 -12.71 6.21 14.91
CA GLY A 104 -11.86 6.54 16.06
C GLY A 104 -10.60 5.70 16.13
N THR A 105 -9.60 6.18 16.88
CA THR A 105 -8.39 5.42 17.20
C THR A 105 -8.65 4.51 18.39
N ILE A 106 -8.24 3.24 18.28
CA ILE A 106 -8.36 2.27 19.37
C ILE A 106 -7.60 2.75 20.63
N ARG A 107 -8.25 2.62 21.79
CA ARG A 107 -7.64 2.95 23.09
C ARG A 107 -6.78 1.80 23.59
N ASP A 108 -5.83 2.09 24.48
CA ASP A 108 -4.90 1.12 25.06
C ASP A 108 -5.65 -0.07 25.70
N ASN A 109 -5.16 -1.28 25.44
CA ASN A 109 -5.69 -2.55 25.97
C ASN A 109 -7.19 -2.79 25.68
N GLN A 110 -7.66 -2.44 24.47
CA GLN A 110 -9.05 -2.65 24.04
C GLN A 110 -9.21 -3.62 22.86
N ASP A 111 -8.41 -4.70 22.81
CA ASP A 111 -8.40 -5.65 21.70
C ASP A 111 -9.76 -6.33 21.49
N SER A 112 -10.58 -6.46 22.53
CA SER A 112 -11.95 -6.98 22.46
C SER A 112 -12.99 -5.98 21.93
N ASN A 113 -12.64 -4.69 21.83
CA ASN A 113 -13.56 -3.67 21.33
C ASN A 113 -13.55 -3.64 19.79
N THR A 114 -14.48 -4.39 19.20
CA THR A 114 -14.64 -4.53 17.75
C THR A 114 -15.21 -3.27 17.06
N ALA A 115 -15.56 -2.23 17.81
CA ALA A 115 -15.98 -0.96 17.21
C ALA A 115 -14.82 -0.24 16.51
N PHE A 116 -13.58 -0.47 16.95
CA PHE A 116 -12.38 0.13 16.37
C PHE A 116 -11.69 -0.83 15.40
N GLY A 117 -11.06 -0.25 14.38
CA GLY A 117 -10.13 -0.97 13.52
C GLY A 117 -8.86 -1.34 14.27
N MET A 118 -8.28 -2.48 13.92
CA MET A 118 -7.10 -3.05 14.55
C MET A 118 -6.44 -4.01 13.56
N HIS A 119 -5.21 -3.72 13.15
CA HIS A 119 -4.41 -4.64 12.32
C HIS A 119 -3.41 -5.38 13.22
N GLU A 120 -2.67 -4.66 14.06
CA GLU A 120 -1.80 -5.24 15.08
C GLU A 120 -2.47 -5.25 16.46
N GLU A 121 -2.06 -6.16 17.35
CA GLU A 121 -2.62 -6.26 18.72
C GLU A 121 -2.00 -5.27 19.72
N TRP A 122 -2.68 -5.06 20.85
CA TRP A 122 -2.13 -4.24 21.94
C TRP A 122 -0.80 -4.75 22.43
N GLU A 123 -0.58 -6.07 22.50
CA GLU A 123 0.67 -6.63 22.99
C GLU A 123 1.86 -6.21 22.13
N HIS A 124 1.72 -6.30 20.80
CA HIS A 124 2.72 -5.80 19.85
C HIS A 124 3.05 -4.32 20.11
N TYR A 125 2.02 -3.48 20.25
CA TYR A 125 2.21 -2.05 20.53
C TYR A 125 2.73 -1.76 21.94
N LEU A 126 2.36 -2.55 22.94
CA LEU A 126 2.82 -2.44 24.32
C LEU A 126 4.33 -2.66 24.36
N TYR A 127 4.81 -3.71 23.69
CA TYR A 127 6.24 -3.94 23.50
C TYR A 127 6.89 -2.80 22.74
N CYS A 128 6.33 -2.31 21.64
CA CYS A 128 6.87 -1.13 20.95
C CYS A 128 6.97 0.11 21.86
N ARG A 129 5.98 0.31 22.73
CA ARG A 129 5.89 1.44 23.65
C ARG A 129 6.88 1.38 24.80
N THR A 130 7.29 0.18 25.18
CA THR A 130 8.19 -0.04 26.32
C THR A 130 9.58 -0.46 25.87
N ARG A 131 9.78 -0.99 24.68
CA ARG A 131 11.09 -1.45 24.20
C ARG A 131 12.01 -0.28 23.90
N GLN A 132 13.25 -0.38 24.35
CA GLN A 132 14.34 0.50 23.96
C GLN A 132 14.42 0.54 22.44
N ARG A 133 14.37 1.74 21.86
CA ARG A 133 14.64 1.90 20.42
C ARG A 133 16.08 1.50 20.12
N ASN A 134 16.34 1.06 18.90
CA ASN A 134 17.70 0.88 18.43
C ASN A 134 18.39 2.25 18.35
N GLN A 135 19.38 2.46 19.22
CA GLN A 135 20.11 3.72 19.29
C GLN A 135 21.19 3.85 18.22
N GLY A 136 21.45 2.81 17.43
CA GLY A 136 22.34 2.85 16.26
C GLY A 136 21.70 3.49 15.02
N LEU A 137 20.43 3.87 15.05
CA LEU A 137 19.75 4.43 13.88
C LEU A 137 20.05 5.91 13.68
N PHE A 138 20.25 6.29 12.41
CA PHE A 138 20.43 7.68 12.02
C PHE A 138 19.16 8.52 12.23
N LEU A 139 19.33 9.67 12.89
CA LEU A 139 18.31 10.66 13.26
C LEU A 139 18.57 12.03 12.63
N ALA A 140 19.73 12.22 11.98
CA ALA A 140 20.20 13.52 11.52
C ALA A 140 20.25 14.54 12.67
N ASP A 141 19.44 15.58 12.60
CA ASP A 141 19.30 16.65 13.61
C ASP A 141 17.98 16.56 14.39
N GLN A 142 17.24 15.45 14.29
CA GLN A 142 15.98 15.26 15.02
C GLN A 142 16.22 14.94 16.50
N ASN A 143 15.62 15.73 17.38
CA ASN A 143 15.57 15.45 18.81
C ASN A 143 14.33 14.60 19.15
N LEU A 144 14.54 13.41 19.69
CA LEU A 144 13.46 12.49 20.04
C LEU A 144 12.97 12.72 21.47
N GLY A 145 11.65 12.67 21.68
CA GLY A 145 11.06 12.89 23.00
C GLY A 145 11.37 11.79 24.03
N ARG A 146 11.65 10.54 23.60
CA ARG A 146 12.02 9.40 24.47
C ARG A 146 12.84 8.35 23.71
N ASN A 147 13.37 7.39 24.46
CA ASN A 147 14.18 6.28 23.97
C ASN A 147 13.40 4.96 23.80
N ASP A 148 12.07 5.01 23.59
CA ASP A 148 11.28 3.82 23.28
C ASP A 148 10.98 3.70 21.78
N ALA A 149 10.70 2.50 21.26
CA ALA A 149 10.56 2.19 19.83
C ALA A 149 9.38 2.89 19.11
N ARG A 150 8.58 3.70 19.81
CA ARG A 150 7.63 4.61 19.15
C ARG A 150 8.29 5.86 18.59
N TYR A 151 9.46 6.21 19.10
CA TYR A 151 10.16 7.44 18.74
C TYR A 151 11.17 7.09 17.67
N THR A 152 10.94 7.59 16.46
CA THR A 152 11.81 7.45 15.30
C THR A 152 12.06 8.82 14.69
N ARG A 153 12.96 8.92 13.71
CA ARG A 153 13.17 10.16 12.94
C ARG A 153 11.86 10.71 12.36
N GLN A 154 10.96 9.83 11.91
CA GLN A 154 9.66 10.20 11.32
C GLN A 154 8.52 10.32 12.35
N ASN A 155 8.72 9.88 13.59
CA ASN A 155 7.73 9.96 14.67
C ASN A 155 8.36 10.47 15.97
N ALA A 156 9.11 11.58 15.90
CA ALA A 156 9.88 12.14 17.02
C ALA A 156 9.05 12.50 18.27
N GLY A 157 7.74 12.74 18.10
CA GLY A 157 6.81 12.97 19.20
C GLY A 157 6.13 11.71 19.77
N GLY A 158 6.42 10.52 19.24
CA GLY A 158 5.85 9.26 19.72
C GLY A 158 4.32 9.16 19.54
N THR A 159 3.78 9.79 18.48
CA THR A 159 2.33 9.81 18.21
C THR A 159 1.82 8.39 17.97
N LYS A 160 0.79 7.99 18.71
CA LYS A 160 0.08 6.72 18.52
C LYS A 160 -0.83 6.78 17.30
N ARG A 161 -0.77 5.76 16.43
CA ARG A 161 -1.71 5.53 15.34
C ARG A 161 -2.07 4.05 15.31
N GLY A 162 -3.33 3.75 15.61
CA GLY A 162 -3.74 2.38 15.94
C GLY A 162 -2.78 1.72 16.94
N TYR A 163 -2.35 0.51 16.62
CA TYR A 163 -1.35 -0.26 17.37
C TYR A 163 -0.09 -0.55 16.54
N GLU A 164 0.17 0.28 15.52
CA GLU A 164 1.40 0.22 14.75
C GLU A 164 2.64 0.52 15.61
N CYS A 165 3.73 -0.21 15.38
CA CYS A 165 5.04 0.15 15.88
C CYS A 165 5.83 1.01 14.85
N PRO A 166 6.10 2.30 15.15
CA PRO A 166 6.83 3.19 14.23
C PRO A 166 8.21 2.69 13.81
N GLU A 167 8.98 2.09 14.70
CA GLU A 167 10.30 1.54 14.36
C GLU A 167 10.21 0.34 13.41
N GLU A 168 9.22 -0.53 13.58
CA GLU A 168 8.97 -1.65 12.65
C GLU A 168 8.52 -1.18 11.27
N ARG A 169 7.72 -0.10 11.24
CA ARG A 169 7.32 0.55 10.00
C ARG A 169 8.54 1.14 9.28
N ASP A 170 9.34 1.94 9.99
CA ASP A 170 10.39 2.78 9.39
C ASP A 170 11.64 2.02 8.94
N TYR A 171 11.93 0.86 9.55
CA TYR A 171 13.19 0.16 9.33
C TYR A 171 12.93 -1.30 8.93
N TYR A 172 13.47 -1.66 7.76
CA TYR A 172 13.35 -2.99 7.18
C TYR A 172 14.69 -3.48 6.63
N PRO A 173 15.06 -4.76 6.84
CA PRO A 173 14.42 -5.77 7.69
C PRO A 173 14.39 -5.38 9.17
N TYR A 174 13.30 -5.71 9.87
CA TYR A 174 13.18 -5.36 11.28
C TYR A 174 13.92 -6.38 12.16
N TRP A 175 14.66 -5.90 13.17
CA TRP A 175 15.50 -6.72 14.06
C TRP A 175 14.76 -7.27 15.29
N HIS A 176 13.48 -6.98 15.46
CA HIS A 176 12.60 -7.70 16.39
C HIS A 176 11.48 -8.41 15.63
N HIS A 177 10.76 -9.29 16.32
CA HIS A 177 9.67 -10.04 15.73
C HIS A 177 8.60 -9.09 15.17
N SER A 178 8.31 -9.24 13.87
CA SER A 178 7.21 -8.56 13.19
C SER A 178 6.08 -9.55 12.91
N PRO A 179 4.80 -9.16 13.05
CA PRO A 179 3.69 -10.03 12.65
C PRO A 179 3.48 -10.02 11.11
N TRP A 180 4.19 -9.18 10.38
CA TRP A 180 4.10 -9.05 8.92
C TRP A 180 5.02 -10.03 8.21
N LYS A 181 4.44 -10.82 7.31
CA LYS A 181 5.13 -11.81 6.46
C LYS A 181 5.49 -11.17 5.13
N ASP A 182 6.72 -11.36 4.68
CA ASP A 182 7.24 -10.72 3.48
C ASP A 182 6.83 -11.49 2.21
N ILE A 183 6.36 -10.76 1.19
CA ILE A 183 6.01 -11.29 -0.14
C ILE A 183 7.16 -11.03 -1.11
N VAL A 184 7.47 -9.74 -1.32
CA VAL A 184 8.50 -9.29 -2.25
C VAL A 184 9.16 -8.00 -1.77
N VAL A 185 10.44 -7.87 -2.06
CA VAL A 185 11.24 -6.65 -1.95
C VAL A 185 11.65 -6.19 -3.34
N MET A 186 11.12 -5.06 -3.77
CA MET A 186 11.41 -4.39 -5.04
C MET A 186 12.40 -3.26 -4.75
N THR A 187 13.66 -3.39 -5.15
CA THR A 187 14.76 -2.47 -4.79
C THR A 187 15.46 -1.89 -6.02
N ASN A 188 15.99 -0.68 -5.91
CA ASN A 188 16.88 -0.11 -6.93
C ASN A 188 18.23 -0.84 -6.99
N ASP A 189 18.72 -1.28 -5.83
CA ASP A 189 20.00 -1.97 -5.67
C ASP A 189 19.72 -3.46 -5.43
N VAL A 190 19.80 -4.24 -6.51
CA VAL A 190 19.58 -5.69 -6.48
C VAL A 190 20.74 -6.46 -5.86
N GLU A 191 21.91 -5.84 -5.69
CA GLU A 191 23.04 -6.47 -4.97
C GLU A 191 22.69 -6.71 -3.49
N ARG A 192 21.71 -5.97 -2.97
CA ARG A 192 21.14 -6.13 -1.61
C ARG A 192 20.16 -7.29 -1.48
N CYS A 193 19.82 -8.00 -2.55
CA CYS A 193 18.79 -9.05 -2.46
C CYS A 193 19.18 -10.18 -1.50
N ASN A 194 20.45 -10.58 -1.47
CA ASN A 194 20.92 -11.59 -0.50
C ASN A 194 20.72 -11.13 0.95
N TYR A 195 20.93 -9.84 1.23
CA TYR A 195 20.68 -9.25 2.53
C TYR A 195 19.19 -9.31 2.90
N TYR A 196 18.29 -8.83 2.03
CA TYR A 196 16.86 -8.85 2.30
C TYR A 196 16.31 -10.26 2.50
N GLN A 197 16.75 -11.22 1.68
CA GLN A 197 16.31 -12.60 1.76
C GLN A 197 16.79 -13.28 3.03
N ALA A 198 18.05 -13.10 3.42
CA ALA A 198 18.63 -13.69 4.62
C ALA A 198 18.10 -13.04 5.91
N GLU A 199 17.87 -11.73 5.88
CA GLU A 199 17.43 -10.97 7.04
C GLU A 199 15.91 -10.87 7.16
N SER A 200 15.10 -11.43 6.25
CA SER A 200 13.64 -11.45 6.42
C SER A 200 13.21 -12.26 7.66
N ASN A 201 12.17 -11.80 8.36
CA ASN A 201 11.57 -12.57 9.45
C ASN A 201 10.91 -13.88 8.95
N ASN A 202 10.70 -14.03 7.63
CA ASN A 202 10.24 -15.28 7.03
C ASN A 202 11.16 -16.45 7.37
N VAL A 203 12.48 -16.23 7.33
CA VAL A 203 13.52 -17.26 7.45
C VAL A 203 14.41 -17.11 8.67
N LYS A 204 14.52 -15.91 9.24
CA LYS A 204 15.42 -15.63 10.37
C LYS A 204 14.63 -15.32 11.64
N SER A 205 14.95 -16.03 12.72
CA SER A 205 14.37 -15.79 14.04
C SER A 205 14.78 -14.43 14.60
N ARG A 206 14.10 -14.00 15.67
CA ARG A 206 14.31 -12.71 16.32
C ARG A 206 14.36 -12.87 17.82
N TRP A 207 15.08 -11.98 18.48
CA TRP A 207 15.18 -12.01 19.94
C TRP A 207 14.59 -10.73 20.53
N SER A 208 14.03 -10.83 21.72
CA SER A 208 13.53 -9.68 22.47
C SER A 208 13.52 -9.97 23.96
N CYS A 209 13.59 -8.90 24.75
CA CYS A 209 13.35 -8.97 26.17
C CYS A 209 11.85 -9.11 26.46
N VAL A 210 11.42 -10.24 26.97
CA VAL A 210 10.03 -10.58 27.27
C VAL A 210 9.78 -10.43 28.76
N ILE A 211 8.70 -9.75 29.11
CA ILE A 211 8.24 -9.56 30.50
C ILE A 211 6.75 -9.93 30.54
N ASP A 212 6.29 -10.48 31.67
CA ASP A 212 4.87 -10.72 31.89
C ASP A 212 4.01 -9.51 31.48
N ARG A 213 3.02 -9.77 30.62
CA ARG A 213 2.14 -8.75 30.04
C ARG A 213 1.39 -7.96 31.13
N ASN A 214 0.98 -8.61 32.22
CA ASN A 214 0.26 -7.93 33.30
C ASN A 214 1.18 -6.94 34.04
N GLN A 215 2.45 -7.29 34.22
CA GLN A 215 3.46 -6.37 34.74
C GLN A 215 3.67 -5.18 33.78
N LEU A 216 3.88 -5.41 32.47
CA LEU A 216 4.01 -4.30 31.51
C LEU A 216 2.79 -3.38 31.53
N ASN A 217 1.58 -3.92 31.54
CA ASN A 217 0.33 -3.16 31.63
C ASN A 217 0.23 -2.30 32.90
N ARG A 218 0.84 -2.72 34.02
CA ARG A 218 0.88 -1.95 35.26
C ARG A 218 1.83 -0.75 35.19
N PHE A 219 2.88 -0.84 34.38
CA PHE A 219 4.01 0.09 34.43
C PHE A 219 4.24 0.91 33.15
N TYR A 220 3.63 0.59 32.01
CA TYR A 220 3.90 1.28 30.73
C TYR A 220 3.67 2.81 30.78
N ARG A 221 2.71 3.28 31.60
CA ARG A 221 2.45 4.71 31.80
C ARG A 221 3.49 5.43 32.67
N ARG A 222 4.37 4.68 33.33
CA ARG A 222 5.46 5.19 34.17
C ARG A 222 6.78 5.25 33.41
N ASN A 223 6.72 5.30 32.08
CA ASN A 223 7.86 5.47 31.20
C ASN A 223 8.96 4.41 31.36
N ILE A 224 8.59 3.17 31.71
CA ILE A 224 9.55 2.06 31.68
C ILE A 224 10.11 1.89 30.27
N VAL A 225 11.39 1.52 30.20
CA VAL A 225 12.06 1.14 28.97
C VAL A 225 12.70 -0.22 29.20
N ILE A 226 12.23 -1.25 28.50
CA ILE A 226 12.78 -2.60 28.54
C ILE A 226 13.97 -2.67 27.57
N PRO A 227 15.10 -3.28 27.96
CA PRO A 227 16.29 -3.32 27.13
C PRO A 227 16.09 -4.12 25.84
N ASP A 228 16.89 -3.79 24.83
CA ASP A 228 16.92 -4.43 23.51
C ASP A 228 18.10 -5.40 23.33
N ASN A 229 18.87 -5.66 24.39
CA ASN A 229 19.97 -6.62 24.41
C ASN A 229 19.82 -7.64 25.55
N ARG A 230 20.54 -8.76 25.44
CA ARG A 230 20.45 -9.90 26.35
C ARG A 230 20.91 -9.57 27.77
N GLU A 231 22.10 -8.99 27.90
CA GLU A 231 22.74 -8.74 29.20
C GLU A 231 21.87 -7.85 30.09
N ASP A 232 21.37 -6.74 29.52
CA ASP A 232 20.51 -5.82 30.25
C ASP A 232 19.13 -6.42 30.53
N CYS A 233 18.62 -7.26 29.61
CA CYS A 233 17.34 -7.93 29.82
C CYS A 233 17.38 -8.90 31.01
N GLU A 234 18.41 -9.74 31.09
CA GLU A 234 18.60 -10.72 32.17
C GLU A 234 18.80 -10.03 33.53
N ASN A 235 19.29 -8.79 33.53
CA ASN A 235 19.48 -7.96 34.73
C ASN A 235 18.36 -6.93 34.95
N PHE A 236 17.30 -6.96 34.14
CA PHE A 236 16.32 -5.88 34.11
C PHE A 236 15.54 -5.77 35.42
N LYS A 237 15.39 -4.54 35.92
CA LYS A 237 14.69 -4.23 37.16
C LYS A 237 13.67 -3.13 36.93
N ILE A 238 12.46 -3.31 37.44
CA ILE A 238 11.46 -2.25 37.51
C ILE A 238 11.51 -1.64 38.91
N ARG A 239 11.95 -0.37 39.01
CA ARG A 239 12.08 0.37 40.28
C ARG A 239 12.96 -0.37 41.31
N GLY A 240 14.10 -0.88 40.85
CA GLY A 240 15.08 -1.59 41.68
C GLY A 240 14.69 -3.03 42.06
N ARG A 241 13.52 -3.52 41.66
CA ARG A 241 13.09 -4.90 41.88
C ARG A 241 13.31 -5.72 40.62
N ALA A 242 13.94 -6.88 40.77
CA ALA A 242 14.03 -7.86 39.70
C ALA A 242 12.63 -8.21 39.20
N VAL A 243 12.50 -8.29 37.89
CA VAL A 243 11.30 -8.79 37.22
C VAL A 243 11.66 -10.08 36.51
N GLY A 244 10.68 -10.92 36.24
CA GLY A 244 10.86 -12.12 35.41
C GLY A 244 11.06 -11.77 33.94
N ALA A 245 12.06 -10.94 33.64
CA ALA A 245 12.46 -10.61 32.28
C ALA A 245 13.27 -11.77 31.71
N GLN A 246 12.99 -12.15 30.47
CA GLN A 246 13.64 -13.24 29.78
C GLN A 246 14.07 -12.81 28.39
N TRP A 247 15.31 -13.10 28.02
CA TRP A 247 15.77 -12.94 26.65
C TRP A 247 15.25 -14.13 25.83
N THR A 248 14.22 -13.89 25.02
CA THR A 248 13.45 -14.96 24.37
C THR A 248 13.60 -14.89 22.86
N GLU A 249 13.80 -16.06 22.25
CA GLU A 249 13.73 -16.25 20.81
C GLU A 249 12.29 -16.36 20.34
N PHE A 250 11.97 -15.57 19.32
CA PHE A 250 10.77 -15.65 18.52
C PHE A 250 11.16 -16.33 17.20
N PRO A 251 10.56 -17.48 16.87
CA PRO A 251 10.92 -18.21 15.66
C PRO A 251 10.66 -17.37 14.40
N ALA A 252 11.37 -17.72 13.33
CA ALA A 252 11.03 -17.25 11.99
C ALA A 252 9.60 -17.71 11.62
N HIS A 253 8.98 -17.08 10.61
CA HIS A 253 7.65 -17.53 10.16
C HIS A 253 7.66 -18.92 9.52
N GLY A 254 8.84 -19.45 9.17
CA GLY A 254 8.96 -20.75 8.48
C GLY A 254 8.45 -20.68 7.04
N LEU A 255 8.56 -19.50 6.42
CA LEU A 255 8.16 -19.24 5.04
C LEU A 255 9.40 -19.17 4.15
N PRO A 256 9.27 -19.35 2.82
CA PRO A 256 10.34 -19.02 1.90
C PRO A 256 10.82 -17.57 2.09
N PRO A 257 12.10 -17.28 1.82
CA PRO A 257 12.57 -15.90 1.78
C PRO A 257 11.74 -15.12 0.76
N PRO A 258 11.51 -13.81 0.98
CA PRO A 258 10.76 -13.00 0.03
C PRO A 258 11.44 -13.03 -1.34
N GLU A 259 10.64 -12.90 -2.39
CA GLU A 259 11.19 -12.59 -3.69
C GLU A 259 11.93 -11.24 -3.59
N CYS A 260 13.08 -11.10 -4.26
CA CYS A 260 13.77 -9.82 -4.35
C CYS A 260 14.10 -9.51 -5.80
N ILE A 261 13.57 -8.41 -6.30
CA ILE A 261 13.63 -8.01 -7.70
C ILE A 261 13.94 -6.53 -7.83
N LYS A 262 14.30 -6.13 -9.05
CA LYS A 262 14.46 -4.72 -9.39
C LYS A 262 13.11 -3.98 -9.25
N ALA A 263 13.14 -2.82 -8.62
CA ALA A 263 11.94 -2.00 -8.49
C ALA A 263 11.40 -1.53 -9.85
N PRO A 264 10.07 -1.52 -10.04
CA PRO A 264 9.48 -0.95 -11.24
C PRO A 264 9.68 0.57 -11.27
N TRP A 265 9.95 1.09 -12.47
CA TRP A 265 10.09 2.52 -12.68
C TRP A 265 8.76 3.25 -12.39
N SER A 266 8.82 4.41 -11.74
CA SER A 266 7.68 5.30 -11.57
C SER A 266 8.11 6.75 -11.68
N ARG A 267 7.27 7.55 -12.35
CA ARG A 267 7.52 8.98 -12.56
C ARG A 267 7.22 9.79 -11.31
N ASP A 268 8.14 10.69 -10.97
CA ASP A 268 7.95 11.65 -9.90
C ASP A 268 6.77 12.62 -10.14
N ASN A 269 6.03 12.95 -9.09
CA ASN A 269 4.98 13.98 -9.02
C ASN A 269 3.79 13.82 -9.99
N HIS A 270 3.59 12.63 -10.56
CA HIS A 270 2.48 12.33 -11.49
C HIS A 270 1.60 11.18 -10.97
N ASN A 271 1.38 11.16 -9.66
CA ASN A 271 0.69 10.07 -8.96
C ASN A 271 1.31 8.68 -9.24
N GLY A 272 2.63 8.64 -9.51
CA GLY A 272 3.38 7.40 -9.63
C GLY A 272 3.11 6.54 -10.85
N ASN A 273 2.65 7.10 -11.96
CA ASN A 273 2.47 6.31 -13.18
C ASN A 273 3.80 5.66 -13.59
N GLY A 274 3.73 4.36 -13.86
CA GLY A 274 4.81 3.56 -14.42
C GLY A 274 4.91 3.69 -15.94
N ILE A 275 5.60 2.74 -16.55
CA ILE A 275 5.84 2.71 -17.99
C ILE A 275 4.51 2.66 -18.76
N GLY A 276 4.41 3.48 -19.81
CA GLY A 276 3.19 3.60 -20.63
C GLY A 276 2.03 4.32 -19.96
N GLY A 277 2.23 4.93 -18.78
CA GLY A 277 1.19 5.66 -18.06
C GLY A 277 0.26 4.78 -17.21
N ASN A 278 0.62 3.50 -17.01
CA ASN A 278 -0.14 2.56 -16.20
C ASN A 278 0.24 2.65 -14.72
N PHE A 279 -0.55 2.03 -13.84
CA PHE A 279 -0.11 1.76 -12.47
C PHE A 279 1.01 0.72 -12.48
N ASN A 280 1.85 0.76 -11.44
CA ASN A 280 2.77 -0.34 -11.20
C ASN A 280 2.00 -1.50 -10.56
N THR A 281 2.38 -2.71 -10.97
CA THR A 281 1.68 -3.95 -10.62
C THR A 281 2.68 -5.00 -10.17
N TYR A 282 2.27 -5.83 -9.22
CA TYR A 282 2.95 -7.06 -8.83
C TYR A 282 1.91 -8.18 -8.70
N ASP A 283 2.12 -9.29 -9.41
CA ASP A 283 1.20 -10.42 -9.39
C ASP A 283 1.58 -11.38 -8.25
N TRP A 284 0.81 -11.32 -7.16
CA TRP A 284 1.03 -12.18 -6.01
C TRP A 284 0.27 -13.49 -6.14
N VAL A 285 1.00 -14.61 -6.26
CA VAL A 285 0.43 -15.95 -6.08
C VAL A 285 0.24 -16.17 -4.57
N ILE A 286 -1.02 -16.21 -4.14
CA ILE A 286 -1.36 -16.38 -2.73
C ILE A 286 -0.89 -17.76 -2.27
N PRO A 287 -0.06 -17.87 -1.21
CA PRO A 287 0.42 -19.16 -0.73
C PRO A 287 -0.72 -20.11 -0.36
N GLU A 288 -0.43 -21.42 -0.40
CA GLU A 288 -1.32 -22.44 0.16
C GLU A 288 -1.10 -22.60 1.66
N GLY A 289 -2.10 -23.11 2.38
CA GLY A 289 -2.03 -23.38 3.82
C GLY A 289 -2.13 -22.14 4.71
N ILE A 290 -2.57 -21.00 4.17
CA ILE A 290 -2.72 -19.73 4.90
C ILE A 290 -4.16 -19.22 4.93
N ALA A 291 -5.13 -20.03 4.53
CA ALA A 291 -6.54 -19.71 4.57
C ALA A 291 -6.95 -19.14 5.93
N HIS A 292 -7.57 -17.97 5.89
CA HIS A 292 -7.96 -17.22 7.06
C HIS A 292 -9.01 -16.16 6.67
N GLU A 293 -10.00 -15.98 7.53
CA GLU A 293 -11.12 -15.04 7.32
C GLU A 293 -10.72 -13.55 7.41
N LYS A 294 -9.47 -13.26 7.79
CA LYS A 294 -9.05 -11.92 8.23
C LYS A 294 -7.59 -11.70 7.91
N CYS A 295 -7.35 -11.22 6.70
CA CYS A 295 -6.03 -10.88 6.20
C CYS A 295 -5.99 -9.41 5.79
N VAL A 296 -4.80 -8.84 5.84
CA VAL A 296 -4.50 -7.50 5.37
C VAL A 296 -3.17 -7.49 4.62
N LEU A 297 -3.11 -6.73 3.54
CA LEU A 297 -1.91 -6.44 2.78
C LEU A 297 -1.34 -5.10 3.24
N ARG A 298 -0.02 -5.00 3.36
CA ARG A 298 0.72 -3.75 3.56
C ARG A 298 1.73 -3.58 2.45
N MET A 299 1.87 -2.34 2.01
CA MET A 299 3.00 -1.92 1.21
C MET A 299 3.77 -0.84 1.95
N ARG A 300 5.09 -1.00 2.06
CA ARG A 300 6.01 0.05 2.50
C ARG A 300 6.76 0.59 1.30
N TYR A 301 6.99 1.88 1.32
CA TYR A 301 7.78 2.60 0.34
C TYR A 301 8.84 3.40 1.06
N ASN A 302 10.05 2.86 1.08
CA ASN A 302 11.23 3.54 1.59
C ASN A 302 11.83 4.34 0.44
N ILE A 303 12.15 5.60 0.73
CA ILE A 303 12.88 6.46 -0.18
C ILE A 303 14.05 7.09 0.53
N SER A 304 15.10 7.35 -0.24
CA SER A 304 16.15 8.27 0.15
C SER A 304 16.69 9.05 -1.04
N THR A 305 17.37 10.15 -0.75
CA THR A 305 18.09 10.97 -1.72
C THR A 305 19.54 10.50 -1.88
N ASN A 306 20.16 10.80 -3.01
CA ASN A 306 21.59 10.54 -3.25
C ASN A 306 22.53 11.57 -2.60
N ASP A 307 22.00 12.53 -1.83
CA ASP A 307 22.80 13.56 -1.15
C ASP A 307 23.69 13.01 -0.01
N TYR A 308 23.44 11.78 0.45
CA TYR A 308 24.25 11.10 1.45
C TYR A 308 24.21 9.58 1.25
N ASP A 309 25.19 8.86 1.81
CA ASP A 309 25.22 7.40 1.77
C ASP A 309 24.26 6.82 2.82
N SER A 310 23.03 6.53 2.40
CA SER A 310 21.97 6.05 3.30
C SER A 310 22.25 4.71 3.96
N TRP A 311 23.12 3.88 3.38
CA TRP A 311 23.41 2.53 3.88
C TRP A 311 24.57 2.50 4.89
N ASN A 312 25.52 3.43 4.77
CA ASN A 312 26.65 3.53 5.69
C ASN A 312 26.51 4.68 6.71
N THR A 313 25.31 5.28 6.80
CA THR A 313 25.00 6.34 7.77
C THR A 313 24.18 5.79 8.93
N ASP A 314 24.73 5.87 10.14
CA ASP A 314 24.14 5.40 11.38
C ASP A 314 24.09 6.52 12.45
N ALA A 315 23.84 6.16 13.71
CA ALA A 315 23.76 7.14 14.79
C ALA A 315 25.07 7.91 15.08
N SER A 316 26.23 7.41 14.65
CA SER A 316 27.50 8.14 14.78
C SER A 316 27.52 9.42 13.95
N PHE A 317 26.62 9.54 12.96
CA PHE A 317 26.46 10.73 12.12
C PHE A 317 25.44 11.73 12.65
N ASN A 318 24.78 11.45 13.78
CA ASN A 318 23.79 12.36 14.36
C ASN A 318 24.45 13.65 14.85
N THR A 319 23.65 14.71 14.92
CA THR A 319 24.05 15.98 15.54
C THR A 319 24.38 15.79 17.03
N ASP A 320 25.31 16.60 17.55
CA ASP A 320 25.63 16.71 18.96
C ASP A 320 25.79 18.18 19.39
N SER A 321 26.19 18.43 20.63
CA SER A 321 26.34 19.80 21.16
C SER A 321 27.41 20.63 20.43
N ASP A 322 28.33 19.96 19.75
CA ASP A 322 29.55 20.57 19.23
C ASP A 322 29.50 20.72 17.70
N THR A 323 28.40 20.28 17.08
CA THR A 323 28.22 20.26 15.62
C THR A 323 27.02 21.10 15.20
N ASP A 324 27.22 21.92 14.17
CA ASP A 324 26.12 22.56 13.46
C ASP A 324 25.54 21.51 12.51
N GLY A 325 24.36 20.95 12.80
CA GLY A 325 23.75 19.90 11.97
C GLY A 325 24.31 18.49 12.21
N SER A 326 24.03 17.58 11.27
CA SER A 326 24.53 16.20 11.32
C SER A 326 26.02 16.15 10.97
N LYS A 327 26.71 15.09 11.38
CA LYS A 327 28.16 14.91 11.13
C LYS A 327 28.48 14.42 9.72
N ILE A 328 27.48 14.28 8.84
CA ILE A 328 27.67 13.91 7.44
C ILE A 328 28.64 14.89 6.78
N ASP A 329 29.71 14.35 6.20
CA ASP A 329 30.71 15.13 5.49
C ASP A 329 30.28 15.36 4.04
N LEU A 330 29.77 16.56 3.75
CA LEU A 330 29.36 16.96 2.42
C LEU A 330 30.54 17.42 1.53
N SER A 331 31.77 17.48 2.06
CA SER A 331 32.92 17.95 1.28
C SER A 331 33.20 17.08 0.06
N ARG A 332 33.09 15.75 0.19
CA ARG A 332 33.26 14.83 -0.92
C ARG A 332 32.16 14.97 -1.96
N THR A 333 30.90 15.07 -1.51
CA THR A 333 29.73 15.21 -2.38
C THR A 333 29.82 16.45 -3.27
N PHE A 334 30.32 17.56 -2.73
CA PHE A 334 30.41 18.83 -3.45
C PHE A 334 31.85 19.22 -3.84
N ASN A 335 32.79 18.27 -3.76
CA ASN A 335 34.19 18.43 -4.17
C ASN A 335 34.94 19.60 -3.51
N PHE A 336 34.75 19.77 -2.20
CA PHE A 336 35.54 20.67 -1.36
C PHE A 336 36.85 20.01 -0.90
N PRO A 337 37.93 20.79 -0.64
CA PRO A 337 39.20 20.24 -0.17
C PRO A 337 39.12 19.43 1.13
N ASN A 338 38.23 19.82 2.04
CA ASN A 338 38.00 19.18 3.33
C ASN A 338 36.66 19.62 3.93
N LYS A 339 36.26 18.95 5.01
CA LYS A 339 35.02 19.22 5.74
C LYS A 339 34.94 20.67 6.21
N GLU A 340 36.01 21.21 6.78
CA GLU A 340 36.05 22.57 7.34
C GLU A 340 35.74 23.63 6.27
N SER A 341 36.26 23.44 5.05
CA SER A 341 36.01 24.34 3.92
C SER A 341 34.56 24.28 3.40
N ALA A 342 33.92 23.12 3.48
CA ALA A 342 32.50 22.95 3.13
C ALA A 342 31.60 23.64 4.18
N GLU A 343 31.88 23.38 5.47
CA GLU A 343 31.15 23.96 6.60
C GLU A 343 31.29 25.50 6.65
N ALA A 344 32.49 26.04 6.40
CA ALA A 344 32.71 27.48 6.29
C ALA A 344 31.87 28.16 5.19
N ARG A 345 31.45 27.38 4.18
CA ARG A 345 30.57 27.80 3.10
C ARG A 345 29.12 27.38 3.30
N GLY A 346 28.77 26.83 4.46
CA GLY A 346 27.41 26.47 4.86
C GLY A 346 26.90 25.16 4.27
N TYR A 347 27.77 24.36 3.63
CA TYR A 347 27.44 23.02 3.12
C TYR A 347 27.43 22.03 4.28
N VAL A 348 26.37 22.13 5.08
CA VAL A 348 26.13 21.40 6.31
C VAL A 348 24.80 20.66 6.18
N PHE A 349 24.77 19.38 6.57
CA PHE A 349 23.54 18.60 6.53
C PHE A 349 22.65 18.96 7.73
N LYS A 350 21.83 20.00 7.57
CA LYS A 350 20.88 20.50 8.57
C LYS A 350 19.63 21.06 7.93
N ASN A 351 18.60 21.33 8.74
CA ASN A 351 17.43 22.04 8.28
C ASN A 351 17.75 23.47 7.82
N ASN A 352 17.26 23.83 6.64
CA ASN A 352 17.38 25.15 6.01
C ASN A 352 18.77 25.82 6.10
N PRO A 353 19.84 25.21 5.55
CA PRO A 353 21.18 25.80 5.59
C PRO A 353 21.28 27.01 4.66
N ASP A 354 22.09 27.98 5.06
CA ASP A 354 22.51 29.11 4.22
C ASP A 354 23.84 28.78 3.54
N VAL A 355 23.84 28.60 2.23
CA VAL A 355 25.04 28.22 1.46
C VAL A 355 25.66 29.40 0.73
N ARG A 356 26.99 29.49 0.75
CA ARG A 356 27.78 30.44 -0.06
C ARG A 356 28.27 29.73 -1.31
N VAL A 357 27.53 29.82 -2.41
CA VAL A 357 27.81 29.05 -3.65
C VAL A 357 28.92 29.65 -4.51
N PHE A 358 29.14 30.97 -4.43
CA PHE A 358 30.07 31.68 -5.30
C PHE A 358 31.40 31.99 -4.57
N PRO A 359 32.55 31.48 -5.04
CA PRO A 359 33.84 31.92 -4.55
C PRO A 359 34.02 33.44 -4.77
N GLY A 360 34.41 34.17 -3.73
CA GLY A 360 34.70 35.60 -3.81
C GLY A 360 33.48 36.55 -3.78
N LEU A 361 32.26 36.03 -3.71
CA LEU A 361 31.03 36.83 -3.56
C LEU A 361 30.34 36.46 -2.24
N ASP A 362 30.21 37.42 -1.32
CA ASP A 362 29.54 37.21 -0.02
C ASP A 362 28.02 37.28 -0.16
N VAL A 363 27.47 36.30 -0.87
CA VAL A 363 26.02 36.07 -1.00
C VAL A 363 25.70 34.69 -0.44
N LYS A 364 24.70 34.66 0.44
CA LYS A 364 24.13 33.42 1.01
C LYS A 364 22.82 33.10 0.31
N LEU A 365 22.64 31.84 -0.07
CA LEU A 365 21.37 31.30 -0.54
C LEU A 365 20.79 30.39 0.54
N ALA A 366 19.59 30.71 1.02
CA ALA A 366 18.87 29.85 1.94
C ALA A 366 18.25 28.68 1.18
N LEU A 367 18.60 27.45 1.56
CA LEU A 367 17.97 26.24 1.02
C LEU A 367 16.72 25.91 1.83
N ALA A 368 15.65 25.45 1.17
CA ALA A 368 14.43 24.96 1.83
C ALA A 368 14.53 23.45 2.09
N ILE A 369 15.59 23.03 2.78
CA ILE A 369 15.87 21.63 3.08
C ILE A 369 15.25 21.24 4.43
N ASN A 370 14.57 20.09 4.44
CA ASN A 370 14.15 19.42 5.66
C ASN A 370 14.84 18.05 5.76
N THR A 371 15.76 17.88 6.70
CA THR A 371 16.55 16.64 6.91
C THR A 371 15.67 15.45 7.29
N ALA A 372 14.49 15.67 7.86
CA ALA A 372 13.50 14.62 8.09
C ALA A 372 12.85 14.11 6.79
N GLN A 373 13.12 14.76 5.64
CA GLN A 373 12.61 14.40 4.31
C GLN A 373 13.62 13.67 3.44
N PHE A 374 14.91 13.63 3.81
CA PHE A 374 15.97 13.01 3.00
C PHE A 374 15.89 11.49 2.95
N GLY A 375 15.26 10.88 3.96
CA GLY A 375 14.82 9.49 3.86
C GLY A 375 13.51 9.29 4.61
N ARG A 376 12.55 8.63 3.97
CA ARG A 376 11.21 8.44 4.53
C ARG A 376 10.64 7.09 4.19
N THR A 377 9.70 6.67 5.01
CA THR A 377 8.94 5.45 4.82
C THR A 377 7.47 5.82 4.79
N PHE A 378 6.88 5.64 3.63
CA PHE A 378 5.45 5.72 3.44
C PHE A 378 4.86 4.32 3.51
N GLN A 379 3.57 4.26 3.82
CA GLN A 379 2.87 3.00 3.70
C GLN A 379 1.41 3.21 3.34
N ASP A 380 0.83 2.19 2.76
CA ASP A 380 -0.61 2.00 2.73
C ASP A 380 -0.91 0.54 3.08
N ARG A 381 -2.14 0.30 3.52
CA ARG A 381 -2.61 -1.04 3.89
C ARG A 381 -3.97 -1.25 3.29
N SER A 382 -4.23 -2.45 2.76
CA SER A 382 -5.55 -2.81 2.25
C SER A 382 -6.61 -2.75 3.35
N HIS A 383 -7.87 -2.72 2.95
CA HIS A 383 -8.95 -3.22 3.79
C HIS A 383 -8.79 -4.71 4.08
N VAL A 384 -9.52 -5.20 5.08
CA VAL A 384 -9.53 -6.63 5.41
C VAL A 384 -10.16 -7.41 4.25
N PHE A 385 -9.51 -8.51 3.88
CA PHE A 385 -9.99 -9.51 2.93
C PHE A 385 -9.84 -10.91 3.52
N GLU A 386 -10.50 -11.87 2.91
CA GLU A 386 -10.43 -13.29 3.30
C GLU A 386 -9.49 -14.05 2.35
N ILE A 387 -8.74 -15.00 2.87
CA ILE A 387 -8.08 -16.03 2.06
C ILE A 387 -8.83 -17.33 2.33
N ARG A 388 -9.35 -17.97 1.29
CA ARG A 388 -10.13 -19.19 1.41
C ARG A 388 -9.39 -20.37 0.83
N GLN A 389 -9.58 -21.53 1.47
CA GLN A 389 -9.14 -22.79 0.90
C GLN A 389 -9.75 -22.98 -0.48
N ARG A 390 -8.93 -23.52 -1.38
CA ARG A 390 -9.34 -23.81 -2.74
C ARG A 390 -10.37 -24.96 -2.75
N PRO A 391 -11.52 -24.81 -3.44
CA PRO A 391 -12.48 -25.90 -3.61
C PRO A 391 -11.84 -27.09 -4.33
N THR A 392 -12.27 -28.31 -4.00
CA THR A 392 -11.70 -29.55 -4.56
C THR A 392 -11.76 -29.56 -6.10
N GLU A 393 -12.84 -29.03 -6.67
CA GLU A 393 -13.06 -28.93 -8.11
C GLU A 393 -12.11 -27.95 -8.82
N LEU A 394 -11.44 -27.05 -8.09
CA LEU A 394 -10.49 -26.08 -8.63
C LEU A 394 -9.04 -26.38 -8.28
N GLN A 395 -8.74 -27.52 -7.64
CA GLN A 395 -7.42 -27.77 -7.04
C GLN A 395 -6.27 -27.61 -8.04
N SER A 396 -6.43 -28.10 -9.27
CA SER A 396 -5.45 -28.01 -10.35
C SER A 396 -5.60 -26.78 -11.27
N ALA A 397 -6.55 -25.87 -11.00
CA ALA A 397 -6.83 -24.73 -11.85
C ALA A 397 -5.87 -23.56 -11.60
N THR A 398 -5.40 -22.90 -12.65
CA THR A 398 -4.82 -21.56 -12.51
C THR A 398 -5.96 -20.56 -12.35
N ILE A 399 -5.97 -19.77 -11.29
CA ILE A 399 -7.03 -18.77 -11.03
C ILE A 399 -6.44 -17.37 -11.04
N HIS A 400 -6.96 -16.50 -11.89
CA HIS A 400 -6.59 -15.09 -11.97
C HIS A 400 -7.70 -14.22 -11.35
N ASN A 401 -7.36 -13.31 -10.46
CA ASN A 401 -8.35 -12.42 -9.84
C ASN A 401 -8.56 -11.17 -10.70
N LEU A 402 -9.83 -10.89 -11.05
CA LEU A 402 -10.25 -9.69 -11.76
C LEU A 402 -11.12 -8.84 -10.85
N ASN A 403 -10.64 -7.65 -10.50
CA ASN A 403 -11.28 -6.75 -9.54
C ASN A 403 -11.62 -5.38 -10.14
N VAL A 404 -12.12 -4.49 -9.29
CA VAL A 404 -12.36 -3.08 -9.61
C VAL A 404 -11.65 -2.18 -8.62
N ARG A 405 -10.69 -1.38 -9.13
CA ARG A 405 -10.03 -0.31 -8.38
C ARG A 405 -10.87 0.97 -8.41
N GLY A 406 -10.48 1.95 -7.60
CA GLY A 406 -11.04 3.30 -7.68
C GLY A 406 -12.34 3.56 -6.90
N LYS A 407 -12.81 4.81 -6.94
CA LYS A 407 -14.06 5.26 -6.31
C LYS A 407 -14.88 6.21 -7.19
N ARG A 408 -16.12 6.45 -6.80
CA ARG A 408 -17.08 7.31 -7.49
C ARG A 408 -16.60 8.76 -7.45
N GLY A 409 -16.59 9.41 -8.60
CA GLY A 409 -16.28 10.83 -8.79
C GLY A 409 -15.50 11.06 -10.07
N ASN A 410 -15.24 12.32 -10.43
CA ASN A 410 -14.23 12.67 -11.44
C ASN A 410 -12.82 12.70 -10.84
N ASN A 411 -11.80 12.72 -11.69
CA ASN A 411 -10.39 12.81 -11.31
C ASN A 411 -10.15 13.77 -10.14
N GLN A 412 -10.61 15.01 -10.22
CA GLN A 412 -10.42 16.04 -9.18
C GLN A 412 -11.14 15.70 -7.86
N GLN A 413 -12.27 15.00 -7.92
CA GLN A 413 -13.06 14.61 -6.75
C GLN A 413 -12.47 13.42 -6.01
N VAL A 414 -11.82 12.52 -6.74
CA VAL A 414 -11.32 11.25 -6.18
C VAL A 414 -9.84 11.29 -5.83
N TYR A 415 -9.08 12.19 -6.46
CA TYR A 415 -7.66 12.41 -6.24
C TYR A 415 -7.33 12.59 -4.75
N PRO A 416 -6.24 11.97 -4.25
CA PRO A 416 -5.20 11.20 -4.96
C PRO A 416 -5.55 9.72 -5.22
N ALA A 417 -6.72 9.25 -4.76
CA ALA A 417 -7.24 7.99 -5.25
C ALA A 417 -7.72 8.13 -6.71
N VAL A 418 -8.11 7.03 -7.33
CA VAL A 418 -8.40 6.99 -8.77
C VAL A 418 -9.88 6.75 -9.03
N GLU A 419 -10.29 7.02 -10.27
CA GLU A 419 -11.62 6.68 -10.75
C GLU A 419 -11.75 5.17 -10.95
N TYR A 420 -12.97 4.69 -11.16
CA TYR A 420 -13.17 3.27 -11.40
C TYR A 420 -12.49 2.76 -12.65
N ASP A 421 -11.83 1.62 -12.49
CA ASP A 421 -11.34 0.84 -13.60
C ASP A 421 -11.28 -0.65 -13.23
N PHE A 422 -11.24 -1.53 -14.22
CA PHE A 422 -10.96 -2.94 -14.00
C PHE A 422 -9.47 -3.16 -13.75
N VAL A 423 -9.14 -4.12 -12.89
CA VAL A 423 -7.77 -4.49 -12.53
C VAL A 423 -7.63 -6.03 -12.51
N PRO A 424 -6.72 -6.60 -13.33
CA PRO A 424 -5.98 -5.91 -14.39
C PRO A 424 -6.92 -5.41 -15.52
N ASN A 425 -6.57 -4.30 -16.18
CA ASN A 425 -7.36 -3.78 -17.29
C ASN A 425 -7.28 -4.69 -18.53
N THR A 426 -6.13 -5.32 -18.72
CA THR A 426 -5.88 -6.35 -19.73
C THR A 426 -5.41 -7.60 -19.01
N LEU A 427 -6.21 -8.66 -19.09
CA LEU A 427 -5.93 -9.94 -18.46
C LEU A 427 -5.61 -10.97 -19.57
N GLU A 428 -4.40 -11.53 -19.58
CA GLU A 428 -4.03 -12.61 -20.51
C GLU A 428 -4.05 -13.96 -19.79
N ILE A 429 -4.78 -14.94 -20.33
CA ILE A 429 -5.01 -16.25 -19.72
C ILE A 429 -5.00 -17.37 -20.76
N ASN A 430 -4.85 -18.60 -20.29
CA ASN A 430 -5.02 -19.78 -21.12
C ASN A 430 -6.48 -20.31 -21.09
N THR A 431 -6.85 -21.14 -22.06
CA THR A 431 -8.19 -21.76 -22.16
C THR A 431 -8.56 -22.67 -20.96
N ASN A 432 -7.58 -23.17 -20.22
CA ASN A 432 -7.75 -23.97 -19.02
C ASN A 432 -7.71 -23.15 -17.71
N ASP A 433 -7.45 -21.84 -17.80
CA ASP A 433 -7.41 -20.96 -16.63
C ASP A 433 -8.83 -20.49 -16.25
N PHE A 434 -8.97 -20.12 -14.98
CA PHE A 434 -10.19 -19.53 -14.42
C PHE A 434 -9.95 -18.07 -14.07
N VAL A 435 -10.99 -17.26 -14.22
CA VAL A 435 -11.01 -15.86 -13.75
C VAL A 435 -12.01 -15.74 -12.61
N HIS A 436 -11.53 -15.34 -11.43
CA HIS A 436 -12.36 -15.03 -10.30
C HIS A 436 -12.75 -13.55 -10.33
N ILE A 437 -13.99 -13.26 -10.74
CA ILE A 437 -14.47 -11.90 -10.94
C ILE A 437 -15.29 -11.46 -9.74
N GLN A 438 -14.79 -10.47 -9.01
CA GLN A 438 -15.49 -9.87 -7.87
C GLN A 438 -15.06 -8.43 -7.66
N TRP A 439 -15.84 -7.67 -6.90
CA TRP A 439 -15.42 -6.37 -6.37
C TRP A 439 -16.29 -5.95 -5.20
N THR A 440 -15.77 -5.04 -4.40
CA THR A 440 -16.56 -4.33 -3.39
C THR A 440 -16.63 -2.84 -3.73
N GLY A 441 -17.83 -2.26 -3.65
CA GLY A 441 -18.09 -0.83 -3.71
C GLY A 441 -18.26 -0.23 -2.32
N SER A 442 -19.13 0.77 -2.18
CA SER A 442 -19.55 1.32 -0.89
C SER A 442 -20.85 2.11 -1.05
N ASP A 443 -21.60 2.25 0.04
CA ASP A 443 -22.82 3.07 0.14
C ASP A 443 -22.59 4.40 0.85
N ARG A 444 -21.33 4.77 1.06
CA ARG A 444 -20.95 5.88 1.93
C ARG A 444 -20.05 6.90 1.25
N ASN A 445 -20.06 6.96 -0.08
CA ASN A 445 -19.28 7.94 -0.83
C ASN A 445 -19.82 9.36 -0.69
N PRO A 446 -18.98 10.38 -0.94
CA PRO A 446 -19.44 11.76 -0.99
C PRO A 446 -20.61 11.93 -1.97
N ARG A 447 -21.72 12.52 -1.49
CA ARG A 447 -22.97 12.64 -2.26
C ARG A 447 -22.89 13.68 -3.39
N ASN A 448 -21.83 14.49 -3.40
CA ASN A 448 -21.52 15.47 -4.45
C ASN A 448 -20.54 14.93 -5.50
N ASN A 449 -20.08 13.68 -5.38
CA ASN A 449 -19.23 13.08 -6.40
C ASN A 449 -20.04 12.72 -7.65
N ALA A 450 -19.47 13.06 -8.81
CA ALA A 450 -20.02 12.76 -10.12
C ALA A 450 -20.15 11.25 -10.35
N GLY A 451 -21.09 10.85 -11.20
CA GLY A 451 -21.33 9.45 -11.59
C GLY A 451 -22.82 9.13 -11.72
N ASN A 452 -23.12 7.97 -12.32
CA ASN A 452 -24.50 7.51 -12.51
C ASN A 452 -25.03 6.72 -11.31
N GLY A 453 -26.35 6.59 -11.20
CA GLY A 453 -27.05 5.92 -10.11
C GLY A 453 -27.18 6.75 -8.83
N ARG A 454 -27.71 6.10 -7.77
CA ARG A 454 -28.00 6.71 -6.48
C ARG A 454 -26.78 7.41 -5.89
N ARG A 455 -26.95 8.68 -5.50
CA ARG A 455 -25.87 9.49 -4.90
C ARG A 455 -25.33 8.83 -3.63
N GLY A 456 -24.00 8.73 -3.56
CA GLY A 456 -23.26 8.14 -2.43
C GLY A 456 -23.06 6.62 -2.54
N THR A 457 -23.65 5.96 -3.55
CA THR A 457 -23.44 4.53 -3.79
C THR A 457 -22.52 4.28 -4.97
N ASP A 458 -21.77 3.19 -4.84
CA ASP A 458 -20.82 2.70 -5.82
C ASP A 458 -21.27 1.31 -6.26
N ARG A 459 -21.57 1.17 -7.54
CA ARG A 459 -21.91 -0.09 -8.17
C ARG A 459 -21.17 -0.18 -9.49
N ASN A 460 -20.63 -1.35 -9.77
CA ASN A 460 -19.97 -1.68 -11.02
C ASN A 460 -20.62 -2.94 -11.56
N ASN A 461 -20.70 -3.05 -12.88
CA ASN A 461 -21.14 -4.25 -13.58
C ASN A 461 -20.21 -4.53 -14.74
N MET A 462 -20.43 -5.66 -15.41
CA MET A 462 -19.65 -6.05 -16.57
C MET A 462 -20.58 -6.50 -17.69
N VAL A 463 -20.46 -5.85 -18.85
CA VAL A 463 -21.20 -6.17 -20.07
C VAL A 463 -20.26 -6.21 -21.27
N VAL A 464 -20.59 -7.05 -22.26
CA VAL A 464 -19.84 -7.20 -23.50
C VAL A 464 -19.97 -5.93 -24.35
N LEU A 465 -18.87 -5.42 -24.90
CA LEU A 465 -18.88 -4.29 -25.83
C LEU A 465 -19.41 -4.71 -27.21
N LYS A 466 -20.08 -3.80 -27.93
CA LYS A 466 -20.58 -4.06 -29.29
C LYS A 466 -19.46 -4.49 -30.25
N ASN A 467 -19.83 -5.29 -31.26
CA ASN A 467 -18.93 -5.77 -32.29
C ASN A 467 -18.18 -4.64 -33.00
N LYS A 468 -17.03 -5.01 -33.57
CA LYS A 468 -16.18 -4.13 -34.38
C LYS A 468 -16.98 -3.48 -35.50
N VAL A 469 -16.94 -2.15 -35.55
CA VAL A 469 -17.64 -1.33 -36.56
C VAL A 469 -16.69 -0.48 -37.42
N TYR A 470 -15.39 -0.47 -37.09
CA TYR A 470 -14.35 0.15 -37.91
C TYR A 470 -13.00 -0.58 -37.74
N PRO A 471 -12.08 -0.50 -38.72
CA PRO A 471 -10.70 -0.93 -38.52
C PRO A 471 -10.04 -0.10 -37.41
N GLU A 472 -9.50 -0.73 -36.37
CA GLU A 472 -8.74 -0.01 -35.34
C GLU A 472 -7.43 0.52 -35.93
N GLY A 473 -6.99 1.72 -35.48
CA GLY A 473 -5.91 2.51 -36.09
C GLY A 473 -4.54 1.85 -36.14
N THR A 474 -4.40 0.68 -35.55
CA THR A 474 -3.31 -0.27 -35.81
C THR A 474 -3.97 -1.55 -36.32
N PRO A 475 -3.84 -1.89 -37.61
CA PRO A 475 -4.23 -3.21 -38.12
C PRO A 475 -3.45 -4.27 -37.35
N GLY A 476 -4.06 -4.82 -36.30
CA GLY A 476 -3.36 -5.64 -35.31
C GLY A 476 -2.55 -4.80 -34.30
N LEU A 477 -3.16 -4.42 -33.18
CA LEU A 477 -2.56 -4.93 -31.95
C LEU A 477 -2.56 -6.44 -32.15
N ALA A 478 -1.39 -7.03 -32.38
CA ALA A 478 -1.25 -8.39 -32.85
C ALA A 478 -1.78 -9.38 -31.79
N TYR A 479 -3.11 -9.56 -31.73
CA TYR A 479 -3.73 -10.68 -31.02
C TYR A 479 -3.45 -12.00 -31.75
N GLY A 480 -2.47 -12.06 -32.67
CA GLY A 480 -2.07 -13.28 -33.36
C GLY A 480 -3.18 -13.94 -34.19
N GLY A 481 -4.17 -13.16 -34.68
CA GLY A 481 -5.29 -13.71 -35.44
C GLY A 481 -6.46 -14.23 -34.59
N LEU A 482 -6.46 -14.01 -33.27
CA LEU A 482 -7.56 -14.37 -32.38
C LEU A 482 -8.89 -13.68 -32.77
N ASP A 483 -10.00 -14.42 -32.63
CA ASP A 483 -11.36 -13.88 -32.73
C ASP A 483 -11.57 -12.77 -31.70
N VAL A 484 -12.04 -11.60 -32.11
CA VAL A 484 -12.28 -10.46 -31.21
C VAL A 484 -13.77 -10.24 -31.00
N LEU A 485 -14.23 -10.43 -29.77
CA LEU A 485 -15.59 -10.13 -29.33
C LEU A 485 -15.64 -8.73 -28.71
N GLY A 486 -16.30 -7.81 -29.42
CA GLY A 486 -16.44 -6.42 -29.01
C GLY A 486 -15.31 -5.49 -29.48
N GLN A 487 -15.51 -4.19 -29.36
CA GLN A 487 -14.53 -3.17 -29.78
C GLN A 487 -14.22 -2.19 -28.64
N TYR A 488 -12.95 -2.06 -28.26
CA TYR A 488 -12.54 -1.26 -27.09
C TYR A 488 -12.91 0.23 -27.23
N GLY A 489 -12.83 0.77 -28.46
CA GLY A 489 -13.24 2.14 -28.77
C GLY A 489 -14.75 2.38 -28.84
N ALA A 490 -15.59 1.35 -28.65
CA ALA A 490 -17.05 1.50 -28.64
C ALA A 490 -17.60 1.81 -27.24
N ASN A 491 -18.85 2.29 -27.16
CA ASN A 491 -19.48 2.74 -25.90
C ASN A 491 -20.87 2.17 -25.65
N TYR A 492 -21.32 1.27 -26.53
CA TYR A 492 -22.58 0.56 -26.40
C TYR A 492 -22.31 -0.92 -26.14
N PRO A 493 -23.10 -1.56 -25.28
CA PRO A 493 -23.02 -3.00 -25.11
C PRO A 493 -23.50 -3.71 -26.38
N MET A 494 -23.03 -4.94 -26.56
CA MET A 494 -23.57 -5.85 -27.56
C MET A 494 -24.99 -6.29 -27.17
N HIS A 495 -25.87 -6.50 -28.15
CA HIS A 495 -27.10 -7.24 -27.90
C HIS A 495 -26.77 -8.67 -27.46
N LEU A 496 -27.39 -9.15 -26.38
CA LEU A 496 -26.99 -10.42 -25.76
C LEU A 496 -27.14 -11.63 -26.70
N ASP A 497 -28.10 -11.59 -27.61
CA ASP A 497 -28.31 -12.68 -28.60
C ASP A 497 -27.16 -12.80 -29.61
N ASN A 498 -26.33 -11.77 -29.76
CA ASN A 498 -25.13 -11.80 -30.60
C ASN A 498 -23.91 -12.35 -29.86
N VAL A 499 -24.04 -12.61 -28.55
CA VAL A 499 -22.98 -13.20 -27.73
C VAL A 499 -23.17 -14.71 -27.72
N THR A 500 -22.58 -15.37 -28.71
CA THR A 500 -22.85 -16.79 -28.99
C THR A 500 -22.06 -17.74 -28.07
N ARG A 501 -20.87 -17.35 -27.60
CA ARG A 501 -20.07 -18.15 -26.65
C ARG A 501 -18.95 -17.34 -25.97
N LEU A 502 -18.85 -17.42 -24.64
CA LEU A 502 -17.75 -16.87 -23.82
C LEU A 502 -17.22 -17.87 -22.78
N ILE A 503 -18.11 -18.72 -22.27
CA ILE A 503 -17.92 -19.61 -21.10
C ILE A 503 -18.76 -20.86 -21.38
N GLY A 504 -18.16 -22.06 -21.45
CA GLY A 504 -18.93 -23.31 -21.56
C GLY A 504 -19.95 -23.34 -22.72
N ALA A 505 -21.18 -23.82 -22.44
CA ALA A 505 -22.29 -23.85 -23.39
C ALA A 505 -23.02 -22.48 -23.50
N SER A 506 -23.75 -22.24 -24.60
CA SER A 506 -24.40 -20.94 -24.88
C SER A 506 -25.43 -20.51 -23.82
N THR A 507 -26.19 -21.44 -23.26
CA THR A 507 -27.20 -21.17 -22.21
C THR A 507 -26.54 -20.73 -20.89
N GLU A 508 -25.38 -21.30 -20.54
CA GLU A 508 -24.60 -20.91 -19.36
C GLU A 508 -23.98 -19.53 -19.56
N THR A 509 -23.44 -19.27 -20.76
CA THR A 509 -22.92 -17.95 -21.14
C THR A 509 -23.99 -16.87 -20.94
N ARG A 510 -25.21 -17.06 -21.43
CA ARG A 510 -26.30 -16.08 -21.29
C ARG A 510 -26.62 -15.77 -19.82
N ALA A 511 -26.76 -16.81 -19.00
CA ALA A 511 -27.10 -16.67 -17.59
C ALA A 511 -26.01 -15.93 -16.79
N VAL A 512 -24.73 -16.25 -17.04
CA VAL A 512 -23.59 -15.59 -16.38
C VAL A 512 -23.48 -14.12 -16.79
N LEU A 513 -23.63 -13.82 -18.08
CA LEU A 513 -23.64 -12.44 -18.57
C LEU A 513 -24.78 -11.62 -17.96
N GLN A 514 -25.98 -12.21 -17.83
CA GLN A 514 -27.10 -11.56 -17.14
C GLN A 514 -26.79 -11.29 -15.66
N LYS A 515 -26.19 -12.25 -14.96
CA LYS A 515 -25.78 -12.08 -13.56
C LYS A 515 -24.78 -10.93 -13.41
N MET A 516 -23.76 -10.85 -14.28
CA MET A 516 -22.75 -9.79 -14.24
C MET A 516 -23.31 -8.42 -14.65
N ALA A 517 -24.26 -8.39 -15.60
CA ALA A 517 -24.89 -7.16 -16.05
C ALA A 517 -25.82 -6.56 -14.99
N LEU A 518 -26.58 -7.41 -14.29
CA LEU A 518 -27.64 -7.03 -13.35
C LEU A 518 -27.23 -7.11 -11.89
N LEU A 519 -26.04 -7.65 -11.58
CA LEU A 519 -25.58 -7.91 -10.21
C LEU A 519 -26.58 -8.77 -9.41
N ALA A 520 -27.12 -9.80 -10.07
CA ALA A 520 -28.20 -10.62 -9.53
C ALA A 520 -27.71 -11.58 -8.43
N PRO A 521 -28.54 -11.88 -7.40
CA PRO A 521 -29.91 -11.38 -7.22
C PRO A 521 -29.97 -9.96 -6.59
N PRO A 522 -30.86 -9.07 -7.08
CA PRO A 522 -31.12 -7.77 -6.44
C PRO A 522 -31.75 -7.93 -5.05
N ARG A 523 -31.49 -7.02 -4.11
CA ARG A 523 -31.94 -7.17 -2.70
C ARG A 523 -32.52 -5.93 -2.00
N TYR A 524 -32.35 -4.72 -2.52
CA TYR A 524 -32.96 -3.51 -1.95
C TYR A 524 -34.26 -3.11 -2.67
N SER A 525 -35.01 -2.16 -2.14
CA SER A 525 -36.06 -1.48 -2.92
C SER A 525 -35.40 -0.43 -3.81
N GLY A 526 -35.69 -0.46 -5.12
CA GLY A 526 -35.12 0.53 -6.05
C GLY A 526 -35.10 0.07 -7.50
N SER A 527 -34.80 1.03 -8.39
CA SER A 527 -34.72 0.77 -9.83
C SER A 527 -33.44 0.02 -10.20
N MET A 528 -33.59 -1.03 -10.99
CA MET A 528 -32.47 -1.75 -11.60
C MET A 528 -31.89 -1.06 -12.84
N VAL A 529 -32.55 -0.03 -13.38
CA VAL A 529 -32.08 0.73 -14.56
C VAL A 529 -30.67 1.26 -14.33
N LEU A 530 -30.41 1.71 -13.11
CA LEU A 530 -29.09 2.14 -12.68
C LEU A 530 -28.48 1.16 -11.69
N LEU A 531 -28.98 -0.05 -11.45
CA LEU A 531 -28.44 -0.98 -10.43
C LEU A 531 -28.51 -0.46 -8.98
N ASP A 532 -29.43 0.45 -8.68
CA ASP A 532 -29.51 1.07 -7.33
C ASP A 532 -30.00 0.09 -6.25
N ASN A 533 -30.49 -1.07 -6.68
CA ASN A 533 -30.97 -2.16 -5.84
C ASN A 533 -29.89 -3.25 -5.60
N ALA A 534 -28.74 -3.17 -6.28
CA ALA A 534 -27.64 -4.12 -6.05
C ALA A 534 -26.90 -3.87 -4.72
N LYS A 535 -26.18 -4.89 -4.23
CA LYS A 535 -25.19 -4.76 -3.14
C LYS A 535 -23.91 -4.06 -3.63
N ALA A 536 -23.18 -3.46 -2.69
CA ALA A 536 -21.86 -2.89 -2.96
C ALA A 536 -20.84 -3.98 -3.32
N TYR A 537 -20.86 -5.10 -2.60
CA TYR A 537 -20.08 -6.29 -2.93
C TYR A 537 -20.81 -7.13 -3.98
N TYR A 538 -20.05 -7.62 -4.95
CA TYR A 538 -20.50 -8.53 -5.99
C TYR A 538 -19.41 -9.55 -6.27
N ASP A 539 -19.84 -10.79 -6.49
CA ASP A 539 -19.00 -11.94 -6.80
C ASP A 539 -19.78 -12.88 -7.72
N VAL A 540 -19.18 -13.23 -8.85
CA VAL A 540 -19.76 -14.19 -9.80
C VAL A 540 -19.21 -15.61 -9.60
N GLY A 541 -18.15 -15.76 -8.82
CA GLY A 541 -17.33 -16.96 -8.69
C GLY A 541 -16.28 -17.12 -9.79
N PRO A 542 -15.42 -18.14 -9.71
CA PRO A 542 -14.47 -18.49 -10.76
C PRO A 542 -15.16 -18.94 -12.05
N LEU A 543 -14.75 -18.38 -13.19
CA LEU A 543 -15.27 -18.70 -14.52
C LEU A 543 -14.14 -19.15 -15.44
N GLN A 544 -14.31 -20.29 -16.13
CA GLN A 544 -13.35 -20.76 -17.12
C GLN A 544 -13.64 -20.19 -18.51
N PHE A 545 -12.64 -19.58 -19.15
CA PHE A 545 -12.77 -19.06 -20.51
C PHE A 545 -12.27 -20.11 -21.53
N GLY A 546 -13.09 -21.13 -21.79
CA GLY A 546 -12.69 -22.31 -22.58
C GLY A 546 -12.52 -22.14 -24.09
N LYS A 547 -12.54 -20.91 -24.64
CA LYS A 547 -12.32 -20.66 -26.08
C LYS A 547 -11.32 -19.52 -26.25
N GLU A 548 -10.34 -19.74 -27.13
CA GLU A 548 -9.45 -18.68 -27.61
C GLU A 548 -10.23 -17.48 -28.16
N GLY A 549 -9.72 -16.29 -27.88
CA GLY A 549 -10.29 -15.05 -28.36
C GLY A 549 -10.00 -13.87 -27.44
N VAL A 550 -10.46 -12.70 -27.86
CA VAL A 550 -10.38 -11.46 -27.08
C VAL A 550 -11.78 -11.05 -26.69
N PHE A 551 -12.00 -10.84 -25.41
CA PHE A 551 -13.27 -10.40 -24.85
C PHE A 551 -13.15 -8.96 -24.35
N HIS A 552 -13.77 -8.02 -25.08
CA HIS A 552 -13.88 -6.63 -24.66
C HIS A 552 -15.16 -6.39 -23.85
N TYR A 553 -15.02 -5.78 -22.68
CA TYR A 553 -16.14 -5.49 -21.79
C TYR A 553 -16.06 -4.08 -21.19
N MET A 554 -17.19 -3.63 -20.66
CA MET A 554 -17.32 -2.33 -20.02
C MET A 554 -18.26 -2.38 -18.81
N CYS A 555 -18.16 -1.35 -17.97
CA CYS A 555 -19.14 -1.05 -16.93
C CYS A 555 -20.13 0.01 -17.45
N THR A 556 -21.43 -0.28 -17.40
CA THR A 556 -22.46 0.67 -17.87
C THR A 556 -22.65 1.85 -16.92
N ARG A 557 -22.29 1.69 -15.64
CA ARG A 557 -22.38 2.76 -14.62
C ARG A 557 -21.32 3.86 -14.82
N ASN A 558 -20.14 3.49 -15.30
CA ASN A 558 -18.96 4.35 -15.33
C ASN A 558 -18.58 4.72 -16.77
N ASN A 559 -19.56 5.24 -17.51
CA ASN A 559 -19.40 5.71 -18.89
C ASN A 559 -20.01 7.10 -19.13
N ALA A 560 -20.04 7.96 -18.10
CA ALA A 560 -20.85 9.19 -18.07
C ALA A 560 -20.41 10.30 -19.05
N PHE A 561 -19.37 10.09 -19.86
CA PHE A 561 -18.88 11.06 -20.86
C PHE A 561 -18.48 10.42 -22.19
N THR A 562 -18.79 9.14 -22.41
CA THR A 562 -18.46 8.38 -23.64
C THR A 562 -16.94 8.17 -23.88
N ASN A 563 -16.07 9.11 -23.53
CA ASN A 563 -14.60 8.99 -23.60
C ASN A 563 -13.97 8.64 -22.24
N ARG A 564 -14.74 8.75 -21.16
CA ARG A 564 -14.34 8.40 -19.79
C ARG A 564 -15.08 7.14 -19.36
N SER A 565 -14.50 6.00 -19.75
CA SER A 565 -15.15 4.68 -19.69
C SER A 565 -14.32 3.68 -18.91
N GLN A 566 -14.92 3.02 -17.92
CA GLN A 566 -14.36 1.82 -17.31
C GLN A 566 -14.55 0.63 -18.28
N LYS A 567 -13.44 0.16 -18.86
CA LYS A 567 -13.39 -0.91 -19.85
C LYS A 567 -12.25 -1.84 -19.55
N GLY A 568 -12.36 -3.10 -19.93
CA GLY A 568 -11.27 -4.05 -19.80
C GLY A 568 -11.30 -5.04 -20.94
N ARG A 569 -10.28 -5.88 -20.99
CA ARG A 569 -10.19 -6.99 -21.94
C ARG A 569 -9.63 -8.24 -21.29
N ILE A 570 -10.15 -9.39 -21.69
CA ILE A 570 -9.56 -10.70 -21.40
C ILE A 570 -9.08 -11.26 -22.74
N ILE A 571 -7.80 -11.64 -22.82
CA ILE A 571 -7.18 -12.28 -23.97
C ILE A 571 -6.96 -13.74 -23.59
N VAL A 572 -7.63 -14.65 -24.30
CA VAL A 572 -7.58 -16.09 -24.06
C VAL A 572 -6.76 -16.72 -25.18
N ARG A 573 -5.73 -17.48 -24.82
CA ARG A 573 -4.86 -18.22 -25.75
C ARG A 573 -4.94 -19.71 -25.47
N ASP A 574 -4.64 -20.55 -26.45
CA ASP A 574 -4.58 -21.99 -26.25
C ASP A 574 -3.44 -22.34 -25.28
N ALA A 575 -3.72 -23.23 -24.33
CA ALA A 575 -2.76 -23.73 -23.37
C ALA A 575 -1.55 -24.41 -24.04
N SER A 576 -1.71 -24.94 -25.27
CA SER A 576 -0.64 -25.58 -26.05
C SER A 576 0.33 -24.59 -26.72
N SER A 577 0.03 -23.28 -26.69
CA SER A 577 0.81 -22.23 -27.36
C SER A 577 1.92 -21.59 -26.50
N LYS A 578 2.24 -22.17 -25.34
CA LYS A 578 3.35 -21.77 -24.46
C LYS A 578 4.40 -22.85 -24.33
#